data_AF-A0A1W6LDF1-F1
#
_entry.id   AF-A0A1W6LDF1-F1
#
_cell.length_a   1.000
_cell.length_b   1.000
_cell.length_c   1.000
_cell.angle_alpha   90.00
_cell.angle_beta   90.00
_cell.angle_gamma   90.00
#
_symmetry.space_group_name_H-M   'P 1'
#
loop_
_entity.id
_entity.type
_entity.pdbx_description
1 polymer ?
#
loop_
_entity_poly.entity_id
_entity_poly.type
_entity_poly.pdbx_seq_one_letter_code
_entity_poly.pdbx_strand_id
1 'polypeptide(L)'
;MTTFVARRVRAFSGWWRAPSSRRDRTLGAFVGALGGFWIGVLLSVSLMPSPVSFSTVGLAGLASAVSGLLLGIAFPKVTTLVCFPFSVFGMGGGT
;
A
#
# COMPACT_ATOMS: atom_id res chain seq x y z
N MET A 1 -15.74 -8.88 -25.92
CA MET A 1 -15.18 -7.98 -24.88
C MET A 1 -15.90 -6.64 -25.00
N THR A 2 -16.70 -6.23 -24.02
CA THR A 2 -17.51 -5.00 -24.06
C THR A 2 -16.62 -3.77 -24.24
N THR A 3 -17.00 -2.85 -25.13
CA THR A 3 -16.25 -1.62 -25.49
C THR A 3 -15.82 -0.75 -24.29
N PHE A 4 -16.51 -0.85 -23.16
CA PHE A 4 -16.14 -0.23 -21.89
C PHE A 4 -14.83 -0.80 -21.30
N VAL A 5 -14.70 -2.13 -21.24
CA VAL A 5 -13.53 -2.81 -20.67
C VAL A 5 -12.29 -2.51 -21.52
N ALA A 6 -12.42 -2.54 -22.84
CA ALA A 6 -11.33 -2.21 -23.75
C ALA A 6 -10.80 -0.77 -23.55
N ARG A 7 -11.69 0.20 -23.33
CA ARG A 7 -11.29 1.58 -23.01
C ARG A 7 -10.55 1.69 -21.69
N ARG A 8 -11.02 1.01 -20.63
CA ARG A 8 -10.37 0.99 -19.32
C ARG A 8 -8.99 0.33 -19.36
N VAL A 9 -8.84 -0.77 -20.09
CA VAL A 9 -7.55 -1.45 -20.26
C VAL A 9 -6.54 -0.56 -20.99
N ARG A 10 -6.96 0.13 -22.07
CA ARG A 10 -6.08 1.09 -22.77
C ARG A 10 -5.67 2.26 -21.88
N ALA A 11 -6.62 2.83 -21.13
CA ALA A 11 -6.34 3.90 -20.18
C ALA A 11 -5.36 3.46 -19.07
N PHE A 12 -5.58 2.27 -18.50
CA PHE A 12 -4.67 1.68 -17.51
C PHE A 12 -3.28 1.41 -18.08
N SER A 13 -3.19 0.84 -19.29
CA SER A 13 -1.91 0.58 -19.94
C SER A 13 -1.15 1.87 -20.25
N GLY A 14 -1.84 2.93 -20.67
CA GLY A 14 -1.25 4.25 -20.87
C GLY A 14 -0.76 4.85 -19.56
N TRP A 15 -1.58 4.80 -18.52
CA TRP A 15 -1.18 5.21 -17.17
C TRP A 15 0.01 4.42 -16.65
N TRP A 16 0.04 3.09 -16.82
CA TRP A 16 1.12 2.22 -16.33
C TRP A 16 2.48 2.55 -16.96
N ARG A 17 2.49 2.80 -18.28
CA ARG A 17 3.71 3.13 -19.04
C ARG A 17 4.17 4.57 -18.88
N ALA A 18 3.31 5.49 -18.45
CA ALA A 18 3.69 6.88 -18.23
C ALA A 18 4.82 7.00 -17.19
N PRO A 19 5.72 8.00 -17.25
CA PRO A 19 6.70 8.22 -16.19
C PRO A 19 6.01 8.49 -14.85
N SER A 20 6.58 8.00 -13.74
CA SER A 20 6.08 8.32 -12.41
C SER A 20 6.30 9.80 -12.10
N SER A 21 5.24 10.55 -11.84
CA SER A 21 5.35 11.94 -11.42
C SER A 21 5.77 12.06 -9.95
N ARG A 22 6.18 13.27 -9.52
CA ARG A 22 6.45 13.54 -8.10
C ARG A 22 5.21 13.27 -7.23
N ARG A 23 4.01 13.62 -7.72
CA ARG A 23 2.75 13.31 -7.03
C ARG A 23 2.53 11.81 -6.87
N ASP A 24 2.83 11.01 -7.90
CA ASP A 24 2.68 9.56 -7.81
C ASP A 24 3.63 8.97 -6.76
N ARG A 25 4.87 9.49 -6.66
CA ARG A 25 5.83 9.08 -5.62
C ARG A 25 5.36 9.45 -4.22
N THR A 26 4.81 10.65 -4.04
CA THR A 26 4.24 11.05 -2.75
C THR A 26 3.05 10.17 -2.37
N LEU A 27 2.11 9.95 -3.29
CA LEU A 27 0.97 9.06 -3.06
C LEU A 27 1.42 7.62 -2.78
N GLY A 28 2.35 7.09 -3.57
CA GLY A 28 2.92 5.77 -3.36
C GLY A 28 3.61 5.65 -2.00
N ALA A 29 4.34 6.68 -1.56
CA ALA A 29 4.98 6.72 -0.24
C ALA A 29 3.94 6.70 0.89
N PHE A 30 2.87 7.49 0.80
CA PHE A 30 1.80 7.50 1.80
C PHE A 30 1.04 6.17 1.83
N VAL A 31 0.61 5.67 0.67
CA VAL A 31 -0.12 4.41 0.55
C VAL A 31 0.74 3.23 0.99
N GLY A 32 2.03 3.25 0.63
CA GLY A 32 3.01 2.26 1.04
C GLY A 32 3.28 2.28 2.55
N ALA A 33 3.42 3.45 3.16
CA ALA A 33 3.61 3.57 4.59
C ALA A 33 2.39 3.05 5.38
N LEU A 34 1.19 3.48 4.98
CA LEU A 34 -0.04 3.10 5.66
C LEU A 34 -0.39 1.63 5.46
N GLY A 35 -0.28 1.13 4.22
CA GLY A 35 -0.48 -0.27 3.91
C GLY A 35 0.58 -1.17 4.54
N GLY A 36 1.85 -0.75 4.48
CA GLY A 36 2.99 -1.44 5.09
C GLY A 36 2.83 -1.55 6.61
N PHE A 37 2.38 -0.47 7.27
CA PHE A 37 2.05 -0.51 8.70
C PHE A 37 1.05 -1.62 9.03
N TRP A 38 -0.10 -1.63 8.35
CA TRP A 38 -1.15 -2.63 8.58
C TRP A 38 -0.71 -4.04 8.23
N ILE A 39 0.02 -4.23 7.13
CA ILE A 39 0.58 -5.52 6.75
C ILE A 39 1.52 -6.03 7.85
N GLY A 40 2.42 -5.19 8.38
CA GLY A 40 3.32 -5.55 9.47
C GLY A 40 2.60 -5.94 10.75
N VAL A 41 1.57 -5.16 11.12
CA VAL A 41 0.73 -5.45 12.29
C VAL A 41 -0.01 -6.78 12.12
N LEU A 42 -0.70 -6.98 11.00
CA LEU A 42 -1.46 -8.20 10.71
C LEU A 42 -0.56 -9.43 10.65
N LEU A 43 0.61 -9.31 10.01
CA LEU A 43 1.59 -10.38 9.92
C LEU A 43 2.12 -10.77 11.29
N SER A 44 2.40 -9.78 12.14
CA SER A 44 2.90 -10.02 13.51
C SER A 44 1.87 -10.72 14.36
N VAL A 45 0.61 -10.28 14.32
CA VAL A 45 -0.48 -10.90 15.08
C VAL A 45 -0.80 -12.31 14.56
N SER A 46 -0.67 -12.55 13.25
CA SER A 46 -1.04 -13.84 12.64
C SER A 46 0.06 -14.90 12.75
N LEU A 47 1.33 -14.51 12.70
CA LEU A 47 2.46 -15.45 12.65
C LEU A 47 3.20 -15.61 13.98
N MET A 48 3.11 -14.64 14.89
CA MET A 48 3.82 -14.75 16.17
C MET A 48 3.03 -15.58 17.19
N PRO A 49 3.72 -16.43 17.98
CA PRO A 49 3.09 -17.17 19.07
C PRO A 49 2.48 -16.22 20.10
N SER A 50 1.25 -16.50 20.54
CA SER A 50 0.58 -15.73 21.59
C SER A 50 1.18 -16.00 22.97
N PRO A 51 1.27 -14.99 23.87
CA PRO A 51 0.85 -13.60 23.68
C PRO A 51 1.94 -12.74 23.04
N VAL A 52 1.57 -12.03 21.97
CA VAL A 52 2.46 -11.09 21.28
C VAL A 52 2.45 -9.76 22.04
N SER A 53 3.62 -9.23 22.39
CA SER A 53 3.70 -7.95 23.09
C SER A 53 3.28 -6.79 22.18
N PHE A 54 2.57 -5.81 22.73
CA PHE A 54 2.20 -4.60 21.99
C PHE A 54 3.42 -3.86 21.43
N SER A 55 4.54 -3.86 22.16
CA SER A 55 5.80 -3.27 21.69
C SER A 55 6.34 -3.97 20.46
N THR A 56 6.26 -5.31 20.39
CA THR A 56 6.67 -6.09 19.22
C THR A 56 5.79 -5.79 18.02
N VAL A 57 4.47 -5.73 18.20
CA VAL A 57 3.52 -5.39 17.13
C VAL A 57 3.76 -3.96 16.63
N GLY A 58 3.97 -3.02 17.54
CA GLY A 58 4.27 -1.62 17.22
C GLY A 58 5.57 -1.48 16.42
N LEU A 59 6.65 -2.15 16.84
CA LEU A 59 7.93 -2.15 16.13
C LEU A 59 7.81 -2.78 14.74
N ALA A 60 7.10 -3.91 14.62
CA ALA A 60 6.90 -4.56 13.33
C ALA A 60 6.05 -3.70 12.38
N GLY A 61 5.02 -3.03 12.89
CA GLY A 61 4.23 -2.06 12.16
C GLY A 61 5.07 -0.88 11.67
N LEU A 62 5.89 -0.27 12.55
CA LEU A 62 6.77 0.84 12.20
C LEU A 62 7.84 0.44 11.18
N ALA A 63 8.51 -0.70 11.37
CA ALA A 63 9.50 -1.22 10.44
C ALA A 63 8.88 -1.44 9.06
N SER A 64 7.71 -2.07 9.01
CA SER A 64 6.99 -2.35 7.76
C SER A 64 6.46 -1.07 7.10
N ALA A 65 6.09 -0.05 7.88
CA ALA A 65 5.70 1.27 7.37
C ALA A 65 6.88 1.97 6.68
N VAL A 66 8.08 1.94 7.28
CA VAL A 66 9.29 2.53 6.68
C VAL A 66 9.66 1.79 5.39
N SER A 67 9.63 0.45 5.40
CA SER A 67 9.85 -0.34 4.18
C SER A 67 8.83 -0.03 3.10
N GLY A 68 7.54 0.05 3.47
CA GLY A 68 6.45 0.40 2.56
C GLY A 68 6.58 1.81 1.98
N LEU A 69 7.03 2.78 2.79
CA LEU A 69 7.34 4.14 2.33
C LEU A 69 8.43 4.15 1.26
N LEU A 70 9.56 3.47 1.52
CA LEU A 70 10.68 3.40 0.58
C LEU A 70 10.27 2.72 -0.73
N LEU A 71 9.53 1.62 -0.64
CA LEU A 71 8.94 0.94 -1.80
C LEU A 71 7.93 1.83 -2.53
N GLY A 72 7.19 2.66 -1.81
CA GLY A 72 6.28 3.66 -2.37
C GLY A 72 6.98 4.76 -3.16
N ILE A 73 8.16 5.19 -2.73
CA ILE A 73 8.98 6.17 -3.45
C ILE A 73 9.63 5.53 -4.69
N ALA A 74 10.17 4.32 -4.54
CA ALA A 74 10.88 3.60 -5.61
C ALA A 74 9.92 3.08 -6.69
N PHE A 75 8.77 2.52 -6.28
CA PHE A 75 7.80 1.84 -7.14
C PHE A 75 6.36 2.31 -6.88
N PRO A 76 6.06 3.61 -7.04
CA PRO A 76 4.79 4.19 -6.61
C PRO A 76 3.55 3.50 -7.16
N LYS A 77 3.58 3.10 -8.44
CA LYS A 77 2.41 2.47 -9.09
C LYS A 77 2.13 1.07 -8.57
N VAL A 78 3.18 0.28 -8.39
CA VAL A 78 3.08 -1.08 -7.83
C VAL A 78 2.60 -0.99 -6.40
N THR A 79 3.25 -0.15 -5.59
CA THR A 79 2.91 0.05 -4.19
C THR A 79 1.48 0.56 -4.04
N THR A 80 1.05 1.50 -4.89
CA THR A 80 -0.34 1.97 -4.87
C THR A 80 -1.28 0.81 -5.14
N LEU A 81 -1.10 0.00 -6.18
CA LEU A 81 -2.02 -1.12 -6.47
C LEU A 81 -2.07 -2.17 -5.37
N VAL A 82 -0.92 -2.58 -4.84
CA VAL A 82 -0.83 -3.66 -3.85
C VAL A 82 -1.30 -3.21 -2.47
N CYS A 83 -0.90 -2.00 -2.05
CA CYS A 83 -1.22 -1.48 -0.74
C CYS A 83 -2.54 -0.69 -0.69
N PHE A 84 -3.17 -0.38 -1.84
CA PHE A 84 -4.46 0.31 -1.86
C PHE A 84 -5.50 -0.28 -0.90
N PRO A 85 -5.83 -1.59 -0.95
CA PRO A 85 -6.83 -2.17 -0.03
C PRO A 85 -6.43 -2.00 1.44
N PHE A 86 -5.15 -2.16 1.78
CA PHE A 86 -4.62 -2.04 3.13
C PHE A 86 -4.53 -0.59 3.63
N SER A 87 -4.33 0.36 2.72
CA SER A 87 -4.32 1.79 3.06
C SER A 87 -5.71 2.32 3.43
N VAL A 88 -6.78 1.65 2.99
CA VAL A 88 -8.15 2.04 3.34
C VAL A 88 -8.53 1.58 4.76
N PHE A 89 -7.93 0.51 5.28
CA PHE A 89 -8.24 -0.01 6.63
C PHE A 89 -7.90 0.97 7.78
N GLY A 90 -7.15 2.04 7.52
CA GLY A 90 -6.92 3.15 8.47
C GLY A 90 -7.75 4.40 8.22
N MET A 91 -8.38 4.52 7.06
CA MET A 91 -9.24 5.64 6.67
C MET A 91 -10.68 5.21 6.95
N GLY A 92 -11.09 5.25 8.22
CA GLY A 92 -12.47 4.98 8.62
C GLY A 92 -13.42 5.69 7.67
N GLY A 93 -14.32 4.92 7.06
CA GLY A 93 -15.34 5.45 6.15
C GLY A 93 -16.18 6.48 6.89
N GLY A 94 -15.84 7.75 6.70
CA GLY A 94 -16.74 8.86 6.95
C GLY A 94 -17.77 8.90 5.84
N THR A 95 -18.76 8.04 5.94
CA THR A 95 -20.12 8.33 5.46
C THR A 95 -20.93 8.81 6.65
#